data_AF-A0A353ZX06-F1
#
_entry.id   AF-A0A353ZX06-F1
#
_cell.length_a   1.000
_cell.length_b   1.000
_cell.length_c   1.000
_cell.angle_alpha   90.00
_cell.angle_beta   90.00
_cell.angle_gamma   90.00
#
_symmetry.space_group_name_H-M   'P 1'
#
loop_
_entity.id
_entity.type
_entity.pdbx_description
1 polymer ?
#
loop_
_entity_poly.entity_id
_entity_poly.type
_entity_poly.pdbx_seq_one_letter_code
_entity_poly.pdbx_strand_id
1 'polypeptide(L)'
;GFTIPPQADAGWIGPVGPGPSYLDEGSGGPESDFTNRNTTFMTWNLLHFARMLKDAGGIPAYGNLPEEWKAGTRFDFENPEYR
;
A
#
# COMPACT_ATOMS: atom_id res chain seq x y z
N GLY A 1 9.34 4.38 -5.79
CA GLY A 1 8.61 4.39 -4.52
C GLY A 1 7.64 3.21 -4.46
N PHE A 2 6.79 3.16 -3.45
CA PHE A 2 5.73 2.16 -3.31
C PHE A 2 4.37 2.85 -3.17
N THR A 3 3.30 2.18 -3.62
CA THR A 3 1.92 2.60 -3.43
C THR A 3 1.26 1.62 -2.48
N ILE A 4 0.60 2.14 -1.44
CA ILE A 4 -0.12 1.34 -0.44
C ILE A 4 -1.61 1.44 -0.77
N PRO A 5 -2.26 0.35 -1.22
CA PRO A 5 -3.71 0.36 -1.46
C PRO A 5 -4.51 0.31 -0.15
N PRO A 6 -5.84 0.46 -0.17
CA PRO A 6 -6.67 0.19 0.99
C PRO A 6 -6.47 -1.24 1.53
N GLN A 7 -6.50 -1.42 2.85
CA GLN A 7 -6.32 -2.73 3.51
C GLN A 7 -5.10 -3.50 2.98
N ALA A 8 -3.94 -2.84 2.97
CA ALA A 8 -2.69 -3.39 2.43
C ALA A 8 -1.92 -4.31 3.39
N ASP A 9 -2.54 -4.67 4.51
CA ASP A 9 -1.94 -5.49 5.55
C ASP A 9 -2.88 -6.61 5.99
N ALA A 10 -2.28 -7.75 6.32
CA ALA A 10 -2.94 -8.88 6.93
C ALA A 10 -1.94 -9.62 7.83
N GLY A 11 -2.44 -10.15 8.93
CA GLY A 11 -1.62 -10.88 9.88
C GLY A 11 -2.46 -11.70 10.84
N TRP A 12 -1.80 -12.65 11.48
CA TRP A 12 -2.35 -13.45 12.57
C TRP A 12 -1.59 -13.15 13.85
N ILE A 13 -2.32 -13.07 14.96
CA ILE A 13 -1.77 -12.89 16.29
C ILE A 13 -2.41 -13.93 17.21
N GLY A 14 -1.58 -14.72 17.86
CA GLY A 14 -2.02 -15.71 18.85
C GLY A 14 -2.46 -15.08 20.17
N PRO A 15 -2.86 -15.91 21.14
CA PRO A 15 -3.17 -15.46 22.50
C PRO A 15 -1.99 -14.71 23.14
N VAL A 16 -2.29 -13.85 24.11
CA VAL A 16 -1.26 -13.14 24.88
C VAL A 16 -0.36 -14.14 25.60
N GLY A 17 0.96 -14.06 25.37
CA GLY A 17 1.99 -14.87 26.02
C GLY A 17 2.77 -15.75 25.04
N PRO A 18 3.68 -16.61 25.56
CA PRO A 18 4.31 -17.64 24.74
C PRO A 18 3.22 -18.57 24.18
N GLY A 19 3.30 -18.85 22.90
CA GLY A 19 2.30 -19.66 22.22
C GLY A 19 2.82 -20.27 20.94
N PRO A 20 2.04 -21.18 20.34
CA PRO A 20 2.38 -21.78 19.06
C PRO A 20 2.50 -20.71 17.96
N SER A 21 3.42 -20.93 17.04
CA SER A 21 3.54 -20.17 15.79
C SER A 21 2.39 -20.51 14.84
N TYR A 22 2.21 -19.68 13.81
CA TYR A 22 1.08 -19.78 12.88
C TYR A 22 0.82 -21.17 12.27
N LEU A 23 1.86 -21.97 12.00
CA LEU A 23 1.70 -23.32 11.42
C LEU A 23 1.89 -24.46 12.41
N ASP A 24 2.09 -24.15 13.69
CA ASP A 24 2.26 -25.19 14.70
C ASP A 24 0.92 -25.90 14.94
N GLU A 25 0.98 -27.18 15.32
CA GLU A 25 -0.19 -27.98 15.61
C GLU A 25 -1.03 -27.35 16.74
N GLY A 26 -2.33 -27.22 16.52
CA GLY A 26 -3.25 -26.62 17.48
C GLY A 26 -3.15 -25.10 17.62
N SER A 27 -2.38 -24.40 16.77
CA SER A 27 -2.26 -22.94 16.80
C SER A 27 -3.56 -22.19 16.48
N GLY A 28 -4.43 -22.77 15.65
CA GLY A 28 -5.61 -22.08 15.11
C GLY A 28 -5.27 -21.02 14.06
N GLY A 29 -4.00 -20.97 13.61
CA GLY A 29 -3.51 -19.99 12.63
C GLY A 29 -4.20 -20.14 11.28
N PRO A 30 -4.04 -21.28 10.59
CA PRO A 30 -4.61 -21.50 9.25
C PRO A 30 -6.13 -21.43 9.22
N GLU A 31 -6.78 -21.72 10.35
CA GLU A 31 -8.24 -21.71 10.48
C GLU A 31 -8.80 -20.31 10.82
N SER A 32 -7.95 -19.32 11.07
CA SER A 32 -8.40 -17.98 11.46
C SER A 32 -9.15 -17.28 10.33
N ASP A 33 -10.48 -17.19 10.46
CA ASP A 33 -11.35 -16.48 9.51
C ASP A 33 -10.92 -15.01 9.33
N PHE A 34 -10.53 -14.35 10.42
CA PHE A 34 -10.04 -12.97 10.37
C PHE A 34 -8.79 -12.84 9.49
N THR A 35 -7.78 -13.70 9.70
CA THR A 35 -6.54 -13.68 8.90
C THR A 35 -6.83 -14.01 7.44
N ASN A 36 -7.60 -15.05 7.19
CA ASN A 36 -7.92 -15.51 5.83
C ASN A 36 -8.70 -14.45 5.03
N ARG A 37 -9.70 -13.83 5.66
CA ARG A 37 -10.50 -12.76 5.05
C ARG A 37 -9.63 -11.55 4.71
N ASN A 38 -8.84 -11.05 5.66
CA ASN A 38 -8.00 -9.86 5.42
C ASN A 38 -6.87 -10.16 4.42
N THR A 39 -6.26 -11.35 4.46
CA THR A 39 -5.25 -11.75 3.47
C THR A 39 -5.83 -11.78 2.07
N THR A 40 -7.06 -12.28 1.93
CA THR A 40 -7.79 -12.28 0.66
C THR A 40 -8.04 -10.86 0.15
N PHE A 41 -8.57 -9.99 1.01
CA PHE A 41 -8.89 -8.60 0.63
C PHE A 41 -7.62 -7.81 0.27
N MET A 42 -6.58 -7.91 1.10
CA MET A 42 -5.27 -7.32 0.84
C MET A 42 -4.71 -7.77 -0.51
N THR A 43 -4.75 -9.08 -0.79
CA THR A 43 -4.24 -9.63 -2.05
C THR A 43 -4.98 -9.07 -3.25
N TRP A 44 -6.31 -9.04 -3.21
CA TRP A 44 -7.11 -8.46 -4.30
C TRP A 44 -6.86 -6.97 -4.49
N ASN A 45 -6.80 -6.19 -3.41
CA ASN A 45 -6.51 -4.76 -3.48
C ASN A 45 -5.12 -4.49 -4.08
N LEU A 46 -4.11 -5.26 -3.68
CA LEU A 46 -2.77 -5.18 -4.25
C LEU A 46 -2.77 -5.53 -5.74
N LEU A 47 -3.43 -6.62 -6.14
CA LEU A 47 -3.49 -7.05 -7.54
C LEU A 47 -4.21 -6.01 -8.41
N HIS A 48 -5.32 -5.45 -7.94
CA HIS A 48 -6.06 -4.41 -8.66
C HIS A 48 -5.20 -3.15 -8.87
N PHE A 49 -4.56 -2.65 -7.82
CA PHE A 49 -3.70 -1.47 -7.93
C PHE A 49 -2.47 -1.73 -8.79
N ALA A 50 -1.83 -2.89 -8.64
CA ALA A 50 -0.70 -3.28 -9.48
C ALA A 50 -1.10 -3.31 -10.97
N ARG A 51 -2.28 -3.86 -11.27
CA ARG A 51 -2.82 -3.89 -12.64
C ARG A 51 -3.11 -2.48 -13.16
N MET A 52 -3.81 -1.65 -12.39
CA MET A 52 -4.12 -0.27 -12.77
C MET A 52 -2.85 0.54 -13.06
N LEU A 53 -1.83 0.43 -12.19
CA LEU A 53 -0.55 1.11 -12.39
C LEU A 53 0.18 0.58 -13.63
N LYS A 54 0.17 -0.74 -13.85
CA LYS A 54 0.79 -1.34 -15.04
C LYS A 54 0.12 -0.85 -16.32
N ASP A 55 -1.20 -0.84 -16.36
CA ASP A 55 -1.97 -0.41 -17.53
C ASP A 55 -1.83 1.09 -17.81
N ALA A 56 -1.70 1.92 -16.75
CA ALA A 56 -1.48 3.36 -16.87
C ALA A 56 -0.02 3.76 -17.19
N GLY A 57 0.93 2.81 -17.17
CA GLY A 57 2.36 3.10 -17.35
C GLY A 57 3.05 3.69 -16.11
N GLY A 58 2.47 3.51 -14.92
CA GLY A 58 2.96 4.03 -13.65
C GLY A 58 2.22 5.28 -13.17
N ILE A 59 2.82 5.98 -12.20
CA ILE A 59 2.32 7.27 -11.70
C ILE A 59 2.96 8.38 -12.55
N PRO A 60 2.19 9.32 -13.12
CA PRO A 60 2.74 10.47 -13.83
C PRO A 60 3.76 11.23 -12.98
N ALA A 61 4.88 11.63 -13.58
CA ALA A 61 5.97 12.29 -12.85
C ALA A 61 5.70 13.77 -12.54
N TYR A 62 4.77 14.41 -13.28
CA TYR A 62 4.39 15.81 -13.07
C TYR A 62 4.01 16.07 -11.61
N GLY A 63 4.52 17.16 -11.02
CA GLY A 63 4.36 17.46 -9.61
C GLY A 63 5.38 16.80 -8.68
N ASN A 64 6.21 15.87 -9.17
CA ASN A 64 7.25 15.18 -8.41
C ASN A 64 8.58 15.11 -9.17
N LEU A 65 9.01 16.25 -9.72
CA LEU A 65 10.27 16.40 -10.47
C LEU A 65 11.26 17.27 -9.67
N PRO A 66 12.23 16.66 -8.95
CA PRO A 66 13.13 17.41 -8.07
C PRO A 66 13.99 18.47 -8.77
N GLU A 67 14.45 18.19 -9.99
CA GLU A 67 15.28 19.13 -10.74
C GLU A 67 14.47 20.35 -11.21
N GLU A 68 13.22 20.17 -11.63
CA GLU A 68 12.33 21.28 -11.97
C GLU A 68 11.94 22.11 -10.74
N TRP A 69 11.70 21.45 -9.60
CA TRP A 69 11.47 22.15 -8.34
C TRP A 69 12.66 23.04 -7.96
N LYS A 70 13.89 22.52 -8.08
CA LYS A 70 15.12 23.30 -7.87
C LYS A 70 15.27 24.44 -8.88
N ALA A 71 14.83 24.25 -10.12
CA ALA A 71 14.80 25.27 -11.17
C ALA A 71 13.72 26.35 -10.97
N GLY A 72 12.92 26.25 -9.91
CA GLY A 72 11.91 27.26 -9.54
C GLY A 72 10.50 26.94 -10.00
N THR A 73 10.27 25.83 -10.70
CA THR A 73 8.92 25.40 -11.10
C THR A 73 8.06 25.13 -9.86
N ARG A 74 6.83 25.66 -9.87
CA ARG A 74 5.82 25.42 -8.84
C ARG A 74 4.56 24.92 -9.54
N PHE A 75 4.43 23.60 -9.61
CA PHE A 75 3.36 22.89 -10.30
C PHE A 75 1.98 23.34 -9.79
N ASP A 76 1.23 24.02 -10.64
CA ASP A 76 -0.14 24.52 -10.38
C ASP A 76 -0.28 25.54 -9.24
N PHE A 77 0.82 26.13 -8.76
CA PHE A 77 0.74 27.23 -7.80
C PHE A 77 0.33 28.51 -8.55
N GLU A 78 -0.66 29.24 -8.02
CA GLU A 78 -0.95 30.59 -8.50
C GLU A 78 0.30 31.47 -8.31
N ASN A 79 0.76 32.11 -9.39
CA ASN A 79 1.93 32.98 -9.34
C ASN A 79 1.57 34.29 -8.62
N PRO A 80 2.13 34.57 -7.43
CA PRO A 80 1.80 35.79 -6.69
C PRO A 80 2.38 37.07 -7.33
N GLU A 81 3.28 36.95 -8.32
CA GLU A 81 3.96 38.09 -8.96
C GLU A 81 3.30 38.59 -10.25
N TYR A 82 2.20 37.99 -10.71
CA TYR A 82 1.33 38.63 -11.72
C TYR A 82 0.20 39.41 -11.04
N ARG A 83 0.55 40.60 -10.54
CA ARG A 83 -0.34 41.74 -10.34
C ARG A 83 0.32 43.00 -10.86
#